data_AF-A0A942VD46-F1
#
_entry.id   AF-A0A942VD46-F1
#
_cell.length_a   1.000
_cell.length_b   1.000
_cell.length_c   1.000
_cell.angle_alpha   90.00
_cell.angle_beta   90.00
_cell.angle_gamma   90.00
#
_symmetry.space_group_name_H-M   'P 1'
#
loop_
_entity.id
_entity.type
_entity.pdbx_description
1 polymer ?
#
loop_
_entity_poly.entity_id
_entity_poly.type
_entity_poly.pdbx_seq_one_letter_code
_entity_poly.pdbx_strand_id
1 'polypeptide(L)'
;MKRNREIDKLNDLFVRYLLGKNGNEKMLEDMVNAALSDFNFEEVKDLEIIDPYNLSENIDLKESIIDIKAKTKDNQTVIIEIQLCGNMDFVKRIFYYISKNIVNELKEGEDYKKLPRIISINLLNFNLDFGDEGKPHRCFKLIDTKNHNIDLDFIQMHILEVQRFIEIIEKSTIDELKKNKLLTWMKFFTSKNLKAIEKELMEANPIMTKVIEEYKRFTSDDKLMRAYDARDAFLLGQKMMLSREREEGFEEGMEKGIEKGIKKGKLEGIKNEKYSIAKTLKQMNMDDASISKATINDCSADKCENIILEYAKKDGRIKLINHLENQGLGYARNTGLINSNCDYISFIDSDDFISIDYIEYLYNTAIKYDADIVFTDNIYTVNEAKLYIKPYYHNRINIWKKKFKKNETWKEGISDFNINTPEKENTPEYPLVVAWNKLYKRNFLIQKNLLYSKYRIAEDVDMFYRLLANTPKIAYNHCPKYYYLQRVTSLAGSVSAATKPPIAILEVFENVYKYYKENKEELLKDCNYYNFLSLLHTFNNYKAQNKNKFYKKCHDLMKDLNVEIDKDKHPFEAYSCHIMK
;
A
#
# COMPACT_ATOMS: atom_id res chain seq x y z
N MET A 1 47.72 0.03 -28.05
CA MET A 1 47.90 0.82 -26.81
C MET A 1 47.11 0.17 -25.69
N LYS A 2 47.76 -0.58 -24.79
CA LYS A 2 47.11 -1.13 -23.59
C LYS A 2 46.71 0.05 -22.70
N ARG A 3 45.44 0.44 -22.68
CA ARG A 3 44.93 1.39 -21.68
C ARG A 3 44.99 0.64 -20.34
N ASN A 4 45.76 1.14 -19.38
CA ASN A 4 45.70 0.65 -18.00
C ASN A 4 44.29 0.88 -17.48
N ARG A 5 43.44 -0.15 -17.59
CA ARG A 5 42.08 -0.15 -17.06
C ARG A 5 42.18 -0.42 -15.57
N GLU A 6 41.62 0.47 -14.76
CA GLU A 6 41.42 0.22 -13.34
C GLU A 6 40.35 -0.88 -13.17
N ILE A 7 40.63 -1.82 -12.28
CA ILE A 7 39.69 -2.90 -11.90
C ILE A 7 39.11 -2.64 -10.51
N ASP A 8 37.97 -3.26 -10.21
CA ASP A 8 37.44 -3.37 -8.86
C ASP A 8 38.34 -4.30 -8.05
N LYS A 9 39.03 -3.74 -7.06
CA LYS A 9 40.00 -4.44 -6.22
C LYS A 9 39.34 -5.34 -5.17
N LEU A 10 38.02 -5.24 -4.99
CA LEU A 10 37.22 -6.15 -4.17
C LEU A 10 36.63 -7.32 -4.97
N ASN A 11 36.91 -7.42 -6.27
CA ASN A 11 36.52 -8.59 -7.05
C ASN A 11 37.18 -9.86 -6.47
N ASP A 12 36.38 -10.88 -6.21
CA ASP A 12 36.85 -12.10 -5.53
C ASP A 12 37.99 -12.79 -6.28
N LEU A 13 37.95 -12.80 -7.62
CA LEU A 13 39.02 -13.36 -8.44
C LEU A 13 40.36 -12.62 -8.20
N PHE A 14 40.31 -11.29 -8.16
CA PHE A 14 41.51 -10.49 -7.95
C PHE A 14 42.04 -10.64 -6.52
N VAL A 15 41.17 -10.64 -5.50
CA VAL A 15 41.62 -10.81 -4.12
C VAL A 15 42.21 -12.20 -3.89
N ARG A 16 41.62 -13.26 -4.46
CA ARG A 16 42.21 -14.61 -4.43
C ARG A 16 43.58 -14.66 -5.11
N TYR A 17 43.74 -13.97 -6.25
CA TYR A 17 45.05 -13.84 -6.89
C TYR A 17 46.06 -13.11 -5.99
N LEU A 18 45.63 -12.01 -5.36
CA LEU A 18 46.51 -11.14 -4.59
C LEU A 18 46.94 -11.77 -3.26
N LEU A 19 46.01 -12.36 -2.52
CA LEU A 19 46.22 -12.81 -1.15
C LEU A 19 46.16 -14.35 -0.98
N GLY A 20 45.63 -15.08 -1.96
CA GLY A 20 45.46 -16.54 -1.92
C GLY A 20 46.39 -17.32 -2.84
N LYS A 21 47.36 -16.66 -3.49
CA LYS A 21 48.36 -17.30 -4.35
C LYS A 21 49.60 -17.67 -3.53
N ASN A 22 50.08 -18.90 -3.63
CA ASN A 22 51.33 -19.33 -3.01
C ASN A 22 52.49 -18.38 -3.41
N GLY A 23 53.27 -17.95 -2.42
CA GLY A 23 54.29 -16.90 -2.54
C GLY A 23 53.84 -15.50 -2.08
N ASN A 24 52.53 -15.30 -1.86
CA ASN A 24 51.96 -14.02 -1.39
C ASN A 24 51.67 -14.00 0.12
N GLU A 25 52.18 -14.97 0.89
CA GLU A 25 51.90 -15.17 2.31
C GLU A 25 52.21 -13.92 3.15
N LYS A 26 53.26 -13.17 2.80
CA LYS A 26 53.61 -11.93 3.51
C LYS A 26 52.62 -10.78 3.30
N MET A 27 51.94 -10.74 2.15
CA MET A 27 50.85 -9.77 1.93
C MET A 27 49.59 -10.18 2.68
N LEU A 28 49.28 -11.48 2.70
CA LEU A 28 48.20 -12.03 3.51
C LEU A 28 48.43 -11.77 5.00
N GLU A 29 49.62 -12.09 5.52
CA GLU A 29 50.02 -11.87 6.92
C GLU A 29 49.85 -10.39 7.32
N ASP A 30 50.30 -9.44 6.50
CA ASP A 30 50.13 -8.02 6.82
C ASP A 30 48.66 -7.58 6.81
N MET A 31 47.84 -8.06 5.87
CA MET A 31 46.40 -7.75 5.85
C MET A 31 45.69 -8.32 7.08
N VAL A 32 45.97 -9.57 7.44
CA VAL A 32 45.39 -10.25 8.61
C VAL A 32 45.77 -9.50 9.88
N ASN A 33 47.06 -9.20 10.05
CA ASN A 33 47.56 -8.47 11.21
C ASN A 33 47.04 -7.03 11.27
N ALA A 34 46.77 -6.40 10.13
CA ALA A 34 46.12 -5.10 10.08
C ALA A 34 44.69 -5.15 10.67
N ALA A 35 43.93 -6.21 10.40
CA ALA A 35 42.62 -6.41 11.04
C ALA A 35 42.77 -6.74 12.54
N LEU A 36 43.67 -7.63 12.91
CA LEU A 36 43.87 -8.01 14.33
C LEU A 36 44.31 -6.83 15.20
N SER A 37 45.23 -6.02 14.69
CA SER A 37 45.78 -4.84 15.39
C SER A 37 44.72 -3.77 15.71
N ASP A 38 43.67 -3.65 14.89
CA ASP A 38 42.60 -2.68 15.12
C ASP A 38 41.82 -2.95 16.43
N PHE A 39 41.93 -4.18 16.95
CA PHE A 39 41.37 -4.60 18.24
C PHE A 39 42.45 -4.95 19.28
N ASN A 40 43.73 -4.64 19.00
CA ASN A 40 44.88 -5.00 19.84
C ASN A 40 45.03 -6.52 20.08
N PHE A 41 44.63 -7.35 19.13
CA PHE A 41 44.90 -8.79 19.20
C PHE A 41 46.34 -9.10 18.85
N GLU A 42 46.82 -10.24 19.33
CA GLU A 42 48.14 -10.76 18.96
C GLU A 42 48.23 -11.02 17.46
N GLU A 43 49.32 -10.59 16.85
CA GLU A 43 49.60 -10.80 15.44
C GLU A 43 49.93 -12.27 15.14
N VAL A 44 49.40 -12.77 14.03
CA VAL A 44 49.78 -14.07 13.48
C VAL A 44 51.10 -13.99 12.72
N LYS A 45 51.82 -15.10 12.68
CA LYS A 45 53.12 -15.23 12.00
C LYS A 45 53.19 -16.52 11.22
N ASP A 46 54.01 -16.51 10.16
CA ASP A 46 54.29 -17.70 9.34
C ASP A 46 53.03 -18.34 8.77
N LEU A 47 52.15 -17.51 8.18
CA LEU A 47 50.98 -18.03 7.47
C LEU A 47 51.38 -18.84 6.24
N GLU A 48 50.80 -20.03 6.11
CA GLU A 48 50.87 -20.89 4.94
C GLU A 48 49.49 -20.94 4.29
N ILE A 49 49.41 -20.57 3.01
CA ILE A 49 48.17 -20.66 2.23
C ILE A 49 47.90 -22.13 1.91
N ILE A 50 46.68 -22.58 2.20
CA ILE A 50 46.25 -23.96 2.00
C ILE A 50 45.01 -24.02 1.12
N ASP A 51 44.64 -25.23 0.69
CA ASP A 51 43.45 -25.45 -0.13
C ASP A 51 42.18 -24.91 0.57
N PRO A 52 41.43 -24.00 -0.07
CA PRO A 52 40.20 -23.46 0.51
C PRO A 52 38.97 -24.37 0.38
N TYR A 53 39.05 -25.48 -0.35
CA TYR A 53 37.94 -26.41 -0.53
C TYR A 53 37.70 -27.25 0.72
N ASN A 54 36.49 -27.14 1.28
CA ASN A 54 36.00 -28.04 2.33
C ASN A 54 34.97 -29.02 1.73
N LEU A 55 35.49 -30.10 1.11
CA LEU A 55 34.68 -31.19 0.59
C LEU A 55 33.86 -31.82 1.72
N SER A 56 32.58 -32.11 1.47
CA SER A 56 31.76 -32.81 2.45
C SER A 56 31.87 -34.32 2.26
N GLU A 57 31.99 -35.07 3.36
CA GLU A 57 31.91 -36.54 3.33
C GLU A 57 30.48 -37.05 3.03
N ASN A 58 29.47 -36.19 3.16
CA ASN A 58 28.08 -36.50 2.87
C ASN A 58 27.58 -35.62 1.70
N ILE A 59 27.13 -36.26 0.61
CA ILE A 59 26.62 -35.61 -0.61
C ILE A 59 25.43 -34.67 -0.33
N ASP A 60 24.68 -34.91 0.75
CA ASP A 60 23.51 -34.11 1.10
C ASP A 60 23.86 -32.79 1.85
N LEU A 61 25.12 -32.61 2.28
CA LEU A 61 25.55 -31.42 3.01
C LEU A 61 26.09 -30.33 2.09
N LYS A 62 25.78 -29.08 2.43
CA LYS A 62 26.19 -27.91 1.64
C LYS A 62 27.72 -27.79 1.60
N GLU A 63 28.28 -27.77 0.39
CA GLU A 63 29.70 -27.45 0.18
C GLU A 63 30.02 -26.03 0.66
N SER A 64 31.25 -25.85 1.18
CA SER A 64 31.76 -24.54 1.58
C SER A 64 33.07 -24.34 0.83
N ILE A 65 33.10 -23.30 0.00
CA ILE A 65 34.28 -22.88 -0.73
C ILE A 65 34.64 -21.52 -0.15
N ILE A 66 35.81 -21.44 0.47
CA ILE A 66 36.33 -20.20 1.01
C ILE A 66 37.12 -19.47 -0.08
N ASP A 67 37.18 -18.14 -0.04
CA ASP A 67 38.04 -17.43 -0.98
C ASP A 67 39.52 -17.69 -0.70
N ILE A 68 39.95 -17.54 0.56
CA ILE A 68 41.34 -17.78 0.99
C ILE A 68 41.35 -18.50 2.34
N LYS A 69 42.13 -19.57 2.45
CA LYS A 69 42.38 -20.28 3.71
C LYS A 69 43.89 -20.35 3.96
N ALA A 70 44.30 -20.07 5.19
CA ALA A 70 45.69 -20.18 5.61
C ALA A 70 45.81 -20.73 7.03
N LYS A 71 46.98 -21.27 7.35
CA LYS A 71 47.31 -21.75 8.71
C LYS A 71 48.62 -21.19 9.20
N THR A 72 48.72 -20.95 10.50
CA THR A 72 49.98 -20.64 11.18
C THR A 72 50.64 -21.91 11.70
N LYS A 73 51.93 -21.83 12.04
CA LYS A 73 52.67 -22.94 12.66
C LYS A 73 52.17 -23.34 14.05
N ASP A 74 51.59 -22.39 14.79
CA ASP A 74 50.94 -22.62 16.08
C ASP A 74 49.47 -23.05 15.96
N ASN A 75 49.09 -23.57 14.78
CA ASN A 75 47.79 -24.19 14.51
C ASN A 75 46.59 -23.22 14.65
N GLN A 76 46.77 -21.96 14.26
CA GLN A 76 45.64 -21.04 14.03
C GLN A 76 45.23 -21.12 12.57
N THR A 77 43.92 -21.08 12.30
CA THR A 77 43.37 -21.09 10.94
C THR A 77 42.79 -19.73 10.62
N VAL A 78 43.23 -19.14 9.52
CA VAL A 78 42.70 -17.88 8.99
C VAL A 78 41.85 -18.18 7.76
N ILE A 79 40.62 -17.66 7.74
CA ILE A 79 39.73 -17.73 6.58
C ILE A 79 39.35 -16.32 6.16
N ILE A 80 39.45 -16.03 4.87
CA ILE A 80 39.04 -14.74 4.30
C ILE A 80 37.92 -14.97 3.28
N GLU A 81 36.87 -14.16 3.41
CA GLU A 81 35.74 -14.11 2.48
C GLU A 81 35.58 -12.69 1.94
N ILE A 82 35.22 -12.57 0.66
CA ILE A 82 34.93 -11.30 0.00
C ILE A 82 33.52 -11.35 -0.58
N GLN A 83 32.70 -10.37 -0.22
CA GLN A 83 31.32 -10.34 -0.67
C GLN A 83 30.92 -8.94 -1.15
N LEU A 84 30.57 -8.84 -2.44
CA LEU A 84 30.21 -7.56 -3.06
C LEU A 84 28.76 -7.12 -2.80
N CYS A 85 27.87 -8.07 -2.52
CA CYS A 85 26.46 -7.82 -2.22
C CYS A 85 25.93 -8.90 -1.26
N GLY A 86 25.09 -8.52 -0.31
CA GLY A 86 24.56 -9.45 0.69
C GLY A 86 23.71 -8.74 1.74
N ASN A 87 23.14 -9.52 2.65
CA ASN A 87 22.30 -9.07 3.76
C ASN A 87 22.74 -9.76 5.07
N MET A 88 21.95 -9.65 6.13
CA MET A 88 22.28 -10.24 7.44
C MET A 88 22.39 -11.77 7.44
N ASP A 89 21.81 -12.48 6.45
CA ASP A 89 21.99 -13.92 6.33
C ASP A 89 23.44 -14.30 5.98
N PHE A 90 24.23 -13.35 5.47
CA PHE A 90 25.66 -13.55 5.29
C PHE A 90 26.38 -13.81 6.61
N VAL A 91 25.96 -13.21 7.74
CA VAL A 91 26.54 -13.51 9.07
C VAL A 91 26.34 -14.98 9.43
N LYS A 92 25.18 -15.57 9.08
CA LYS A 92 24.93 -17.01 9.28
C LYS A 92 25.83 -17.86 8.37
N ARG A 93 26.11 -17.41 7.15
CA ARG A 93 27.06 -18.07 6.23
C ARG A 93 28.47 -18.09 6.81
N ILE A 94 28.93 -16.96 7.36
CA ILE A 94 30.23 -16.88 8.04
C ILE A 94 30.29 -17.89 9.19
N PHE A 95 29.26 -17.90 10.06
CA PHE A 95 29.19 -18.84 11.17
C PHE A 95 29.20 -20.31 10.71
N TYR A 96 28.47 -20.63 9.64
CA TYR A 96 28.48 -21.97 9.02
C TYR A 96 29.87 -22.34 8.50
N TYR A 97 30.57 -21.41 7.84
CA TYR A 97 31.92 -21.64 7.30
C TYR A 97 32.94 -21.85 8.42
N ILE A 98 32.89 -21.04 9.48
CA ILE A 98 33.71 -21.24 10.69
C ILE A 98 33.45 -22.64 11.25
N SER A 99 32.17 -22.99 11.48
CA SER A 99 31.79 -24.28 12.07
C SER A 99 32.26 -25.47 11.22
N LYS A 100 32.13 -25.39 9.89
CA LYS A 100 32.57 -26.46 9.00
C LYS A 100 34.09 -26.63 9.00
N ASN A 101 34.84 -25.54 9.11
CA ASN A 101 36.29 -25.64 9.31
C ASN A 101 36.62 -26.29 10.65
N ILE A 102 35.94 -25.93 11.75
CA ILE A 102 36.16 -26.60 13.05
C ILE A 102 35.98 -28.12 12.94
N VAL A 103 34.89 -28.56 12.30
CA VAL A 103 34.58 -30.00 12.14
C VAL A 103 35.62 -30.72 11.28
N ASN A 104 36.08 -30.09 10.20
CA ASN A 104 37.04 -30.72 9.28
C ASN A 104 38.48 -30.82 9.84
N GLU A 105 38.76 -30.15 10.96
CA GLU A 105 40.11 -30.05 11.52
C GLU A 105 40.41 -31.12 12.58
N LEU A 106 39.39 -31.80 13.12
CA LEU A 106 39.56 -32.83 14.16
C LEU A 106 39.09 -34.19 13.66
N LYS A 107 39.97 -35.21 13.69
CA LYS A 107 39.64 -36.59 13.30
C LYS A 107 39.18 -37.44 14.49
N GLU A 108 38.52 -38.56 14.19
CA GLU A 108 38.11 -39.54 15.19
C GLU A 108 39.32 -40.00 16.04
N GLY A 109 39.17 -39.96 17.36
CA GLY A 109 40.21 -40.34 18.32
C GLY A 109 41.22 -39.24 18.66
N GLU A 110 41.14 -38.04 18.08
CA GLU A 110 42.01 -36.92 18.41
C GLU A 110 41.54 -36.12 19.64
N ASP A 111 42.49 -35.62 20.44
CA ASP A 111 42.21 -34.77 21.61
C ASP A 111 41.73 -33.38 21.19
N TYR A 112 40.63 -32.92 21.78
CA TYR A 112 40.07 -31.58 21.57
C TYR A 112 41.05 -30.43 21.83
N LYS A 113 42.15 -30.64 22.56
CA LYS A 113 43.25 -29.65 22.69
C LYS A 113 43.89 -29.26 21.36
N LYS A 114 43.72 -30.07 20.31
CA LYS A 114 44.21 -29.79 18.96
C LYS A 114 43.30 -28.87 18.15
N LEU A 115 42.13 -28.48 18.68
CA LEU A 115 41.21 -27.57 18.00
C LEU A 115 41.92 -26.25 17.67
N PRO A 116 42.02 -25.87 16.38
CA PRO A 116 42.66 -24.62 16.00
C PRO A 116 41.79 -23.43 16.40
N ARG A 117 42.43 -22.33 16.80
CA ARG A 117 41.77 -21.01 16.85
C ARG A 117 41.42 -20.59 15.42
N ILE A 118 40.19 -20.13 15.18
CA ILE A 118 39.75 -19.68 13.86
C ILE A 118 39.59 -18.18 13.83
N ILE A 119 40.28 -17.53 12.89
CA ILE A 119 40.18 -16.11 12.60
C ILE A 119 39.50 -15.97 11.23
N SER A 120 38.27 -15.49 11.22
CA SER A 120 37.50 -15.21 10.01
C SER A 120 37.53 -13.72 9.71
N ILE A 121 38.02 -13.32 8.53
CA ILE A 121 38.03 -11.93 8.06
C ILE A 121 37.12 -11.81 6.84
N ASN A 122 36.13 -10.95 6.92
CA ASN A 122 35.08 -10.84 5.91
C ASN A 122 35.08 -9.42 5.34
N LEU A 123 35.52 -9.27 4.08
CA LEU A 123 35.58 -8.00 3.35
C LEU A 123 34.27 -7.76 2.59
N LEU A 124 33.48 -6.79 3.04
CA LEU A 124 32.14 -6.53 2.51
C LEU A 124 32.07 -5.21 1.77
N ASN A 125 31.56 -5.25 0.53
CA ASN A 125 31.27 -4.05 -0.26
C ASN A 125 29.83 -3.52 -0.04
N PHE A 126 29.22 -3.90 1.09
CA PHE A 126 27.89 -3.49 1.53
C PHE A 126 27.88 -3.39 3.05
N ASN A 127 26.91 -2.66 3.58
CA ASN A 127 26.74 -2.49 5.01
C ASN A 127 25.67 -3.46 5.54
N LEU A 128 25.97 -4.10 6.65
CA LEU A 128 25.09 -4.87 7.51
C LEU A 128 24.42 -3.96 8.53
N ASP A 129 23.22 -4.34 8.93
CA ASP A 129 22.45 -3.65 9.96
C ASP A 129 22.49 -4.46 11.27
N PHE A 130 23.32 -4.02 12.21
CA PHE A 130 23.41 -4.56 13.57
C PHE A 130 22.50 -3.83 14.55
N GLY A 131 21.65 -2.89 14.10
CA GLY A 131 20.78 -2.08 14.96
C GLY A 131 21.48 -0.90 15.65
N ASP A 132 22.63 -0.46 15.14
CA ASP A 132 23.38 0.71 15.62
C ASP A 132 23.79 1.61 14.43
N GLU A 133 24.58 2.67 14.67
CA GLU A 133 25.06 3.59 13.61
C GLU A 133 25.97 2.91 12.56
N GLY A 134 26.38 1.67 12.83
CA GLY A 134 27.33 0.93 12.03
C GLY A 134 28.78 1.24 12.36
N LYS A 135 29.68 0.31 12.06
CA LYS A 135 31.11 0.43 12.34
C LYS A 135 31.90 -0.11 11.16
N PRO A 136 32.93 0.58 10.68
CA PRO A 136 33.77 0.10 9.58
C PRO A 136 34.35 -1.29 9.84
N HIS A 137 34.71 -1.56 11.09
CA HIS A 137 35.24 -2.85 11.52
C HIS A 137 34.54 -3.33 12.78
N ARG A 138 34.13 -4.59 12.77
CA ARG A 138 33.63 -5.31 13.94
C ARG A 138 34.38 -6.61 14.10
N CYS A 139 34.68 -6.96 15.34
CA CYS A 139 35.11 -8.30 15.70
C CYS A 139 34.10 -8.89 16.69
N PHE A 140 33.62 -10.10 16.40
CA PHE A 140 32.80 -10.89 17.29
C PHE A 140 33.60 -12.07 17.83
N LYS A 141 33.55 -12.27 19.15
CA LYS A 141 34.11 -13.40 19.88
C LYS A 141 33.10 -13.92 20.90
N LEU A 142 33.37 -15.08 21.48
CA LEU A 142 32.55 -15.64 22.56
C LEU A 142 32.94 -14.99 23.89
N ILE A 143 31.99 -14.37 24.59
CA ILE A 143 32.20 -13.69 25.88
C ILE A 143 31.18 -14.17 26.90
N ASP A 144 31.52 -14.14 28.18
CA ASP A 144 30.56 -14.40 29.24
C ASP A 144 29.51 -13.27 29.28
N THR A 145 28.23 -13.63 29.28
CA THR A 145 27.12 -12.67 29.18
C THR A 145 26.95 -11.75 30.39
N LYS A 146 27.59 -12.04 31.54
CA LYS A 146 27.55 -11.22 32.75
C LYS A 146 28.87 -10.51 33.02
N ASN A 147 29.99 -11.16 32.71
CA ASN A 147 31.33 -10.67 32.91
C ASN A 147 32.09 -10.62 31.58
N HIS A 148 31.98 -9.49 30.87
CA HIS A 148 32.62 -9.29 29.56
C HIS A 148 34.16 -9.33 29.57
N ASN A 149 34.80 -9.41 30.75
CA ASN A 149 36.26 -9.62 30.86
C ASN A 149 36.65 -11.10 30.69
N ILE A 150 35.68 -12.02 30.72
CA ILE A 150 35.90 -13.44 30.43
C ILE A 150 35.49 -13.67 28.98
N ASP A 151 36.45 -14.11 28.18
CA ASP A 151 36.20 -14.49 26.79
C ASP A 151 36.80 -15.87 26.47
N LEU A 152 36.25 -16.46 25.41
CA LEU A 152 36.73 -17.70 24.81
C LEU A 152 37.21 -17.35 23.39
N ASP A 153 38.49 -17.02 23.28
CA ASP A 153 39.13 -16.61 22.02
C ASP A 153 39.45 -17.78 21.07
N PHE A 154 38.51 -18.72 20.93
CA PHE A 154 38.63 -19.82 19.96
C PHE A 154 38.19 -19.40 18.56
N ILE A 155 37.32 -18.40 18.48
CA ILE A 155 36.73 -17.91 17.23
C ILE A 155 36.73 -16.39 17.25
N GLN A 156 37.31 -15.80 16.21
CA GLN A 156 37.21 -14.38 15.92
C GLN A 156 36.54 -14.18 14.56
N MET A 157 35.46 -13.43 14.54
CA MET A 157 34.75 -13.06 13.32
C MET A 157 34.90 -11.56 13.08
N HIS A 158 35.87 -11.20 12.24
CA HIS A 158 36.12 -9.87 11.75
C HIS A 158 35.24 -9.58 10.53
N ILE A 159 34.49 -8.48 10.60
CA ILE A 159 33.64 -7.97 9.52
C ILE A 159 34.12 -6.56 9.19
N LEU A 160 34.57 -6.39 7.95
CA LEU A 160 35.11 -5.14 7.40
C LEU A 160 34.13 -4.59 6.37
N GLU A 161 33.38 -3.56 6.74
CA GLU A 161 32.42 -2.86 5.88
C GLU A 161 33.16 -1.78 5.08
N VAL A 162 33.74 -2.18 3.93
CA VAL A 162 34.73 -1.39 3.18
C VAL A 162 34.22 0.00 2.81
N GLN A 163 32.93 0.14 2.49
CA GLN A 163 32.33 1.43 2.13
C GLN A 163 32.37 2.46 3.29
N ARG A 164 32.31 2.02 4.54
CA ARG A 164 32.37 2.93 5.71
C ARG A 164 33.75 3.51 5.96
N PHE A 165 34.79 2.91 5.38
CA PHE A 165 36.15 3.45 5.49
C PHE A 165 36.38 4.65 4.57
N ILE A 166 35.58 4.85 3.51
CA ILE A 166 35.82 5.89 2.50
C ILE A 166 35.93 7.28 3.13
N GLU A 167 34.94 7.68 3.94
CA GLU A 167 34.96 8.99 4.59
C GLU A 167 36.10 9.14 5.60
N ILE A 168 36.50 8.06 6.27
CA ILE A 168 37.62 8.04 7.21
C ILE A 168 38.92 8.28 6.45
N ILE A 169 39.11 7.56 5.35
CA ILE A 169 40.29 7.65 4.49
C ILE A 169 40.42 9.04 3.86
N GLU A 170 39.32 9.63 3.39
CA GLU A 170 39.31 10.98 2.80
C GLU A 170 39.76 12.06 3.79
N LYS A 171 39.50 11.86 5.08
CA LYS A 171 39.89 12.77 6.16
C LYS A 171 41.22 12.42 6.81
N SER A 172 41.77 11.23 6.51
CA SER A 172 43.00 10.73 7.15
C SER A 172 44.24 11.39 6.58
N THR A 173 45.17 11.73 7.47
CA THR A 173 46.52 12.15 7.15
C THR A 173 47.43 10.94 6.89
N ILE A 174 48.58 11.17 6.24
CA ILE A 174 49.56 10.12 5.98
C ILE A 174 50.11 9.50 7.28
N ASP A 175 50.23 10.27 8.36
CA ASP A 175 50.70 9.77 9.65
C ASP A 175 49.67 8.86 10.34
N GLU A 176 48.37 9.10 10.11
CA GLU A 176 47.30 8.20 10.56
C GLU A 176 47.31 6.90 9.77
N LEU A 177 47.55 6.96 8.45
CA LEU A 177 47.72 5.77 7.61
C LEU A 177 48.93 4.92 8.04
N LYS A 178 50.04 5.57 8.43
CA LYS A 178 51.23 4.89 8.98
C LYS A 178 50.94 4.17 10.29
N LYS A 179 50.10 4.75 11.14
CA LYS A 179 49.71 4.17 12.44
C LYS A 179 48.67 3.06 12.31
N ASN A 180 47.81 3.13 11.29
CA ASN A 180 46.76 2.14 11.06
C ASN A 180 46.90 1.50 9.67
N LYS A 181 47.55 0.32 9.64
CA LYS A 181 47.72 -0.47 8.43
C LYS A 181 46.40 -0.83 7.75
N LEU A 182 45.32 -1.01 8.52
CA LEU A 182 44.01 -1.36 7.98
C LEU A 182 43.47 -0.23 7.11
N LEU A 183 43.64 1.04 7.53
CA LEU A 183 43.28 2.19 6.70
C LEU A 183 44.05 2.20 5.39
N THR A 184 45.34 1.85 5.41
CA THR A 184 46.15 1.75 4.17
C THR A 184 45.62 0.64 3.23
N TRP A 185 45.25 -0.52 3.76
CA TRP A 185 44.60 -1.59 2.98
C TRP A 185 43.23 -1.17 2.43
N MET A 186 42.39 -0.53 3.25
CA MET A 186 41.07 -0.06 2.82
C MET A 186 41.20 1.05 1.77
N LYS A 187 42.22 1.92 1.87
CA LYS A 187 42.54 2.94 0.85
C LYS A 187 42.97 2.31 -0.46
N PHE A 188 43.74 1.23 -0.43
CA PHE A 188 44.04 0.46 -1.63
C PHE A 188 42.77 -0.11 -2.28
N PHE A 189 41.93 -0.81 -1.52
CA PHE A 189 40.71 -1.47 -2.05
C PHE A 189 39.67 -0.49 -2.59
N THR A 190 39.52 0.69 -1.97
CA THR A 190 38.50 1.68 -2.35
C THR A 190 38.96 2.64 -3.45
N SER A 191 40.26 2.67 -3.79
CA SER A 191 40.78 3.63 -4.76
C SER A 191 40.33 3.36 -6.19
N LYS A 192 39.77 4.40 -6.81
CA LYS A 192 39.41 4.45 -8.23
C LYS A 192 40.58 4.81 -9.14
N ASN A 193 41.68 5.31 -8.59
CA ASN A 193 42.87 5.70 -9.34
C ASN A 193 44.10 5.35 -8.51
N LEU A 194 44.61 4.13 -8.66
CA LEU A 194 45.72 3.64 -7.87
C LEU A 194 46.95 4.50 -8.11
N LYS A 195 47.24 4.87 -9.37
CA LYS A 195 48.40 5.68 -9.76
C LYS A 195 48.53 6.98 -8.97
N ALA A 196 47.40 7.61 -8.62
CA ALA A 196 47.38 8.85 -7.86
C ALA A 196 47.84 8.67 -6.40
N ILE A 197 47.66 7.47 -5.84
CA ILE A 197 47.90 7.19 -4.42
C ILE A 197 49.05 6.20 -4.17
N GLU A 198 49.69 5.65 -5.22
CA GLU A 198 50.74 4.62 -5.10
C GLU A 198 51.85 5.05 -4.12
N LYS A 199 52.39 6.26 -4.27
CA LYS A 199 53.48 6.76 -3.42
C LYS A 199 53.09 6.86 -1.96
N GLU A 200 51.88 7.36 -1.70
CA GLU A 200 51.34 7.51 -0.36
C GLU A 200 51.15 6.15 0.33
N LEU A 201 50.60 5.16 -0.39
CA LEU A 201 50.42 3.80 0.12
C LEU A 201 51.77 3.15 0.47
N MET A 202 52.76 3.29 -0.41
CA MET A 202 54.10 2.72 -0.19
C MET A 202 54.83 3.37 0.99
N GLU A 203 54.63 4.68 1.19
CA GLU A 203 55.18 5.39 2.34
C GLU A 203 54.48 5.00 3.64
N ALA A 204 53.16 4.81 3.61
CA ALA A 204 52.38 4.47 4.78
C ALA A 204 52.58 3.02 5.24
N ASN A 205 52.64 2.07 4.31
CA ASN A 205 52.86 0.66 4.60
C ASN A 205 53.79 0.02 3.56
N PRO A 206 55.03 -0.35 3.92
CA PRO A 206 56.01 -0.89 2.97
C PRO A 206 55.56 -2.13 2.19
N ILE A 207 54.62 -2.94 2.73
CA ILE A 207 54.10 -4.10 1.99
C ILE A 207 53.37 -3.69 0.71
N MET A 208 52.84 -2.45 0.66
CA MET A 208 52.08 -1.94 -0.47
C MET A 208 52.90 -1.89 -1.76
N THR A 209 54.23 -1.83 -1.67
CA THR A 209 55.12 -1.97 -2.84
C THR A 209 54.86 -3.29 -3.57
N LYS A 210 54.83 -4.42 -2.83
CA LYS A 210 54.56 -5.75 -3.39
C LYS A 210 53.12 -5.87 -3.88
N VAL A 211 52.17 -5.29 -3.14
CA VAL A 211 50.74 -5.28 -3.53
C VAL A 211 50.53 -4.58 -4.87
N ILE A 212 51.17 -3.41 -5.06
CA ILE A 212 51.07 -2.63 -6.30
C ILE A 212 51.78 -3.35 -7.45
N GLU A 213 52.90 -4.03 -7.20
CA GLU A 213 53.57 -4.86 -8.21
C GLU A 213 52.69 -6.01 -8.69
N GLU A 214 52.06 -6.76 -7.78
CA GLU A 214 51.13 -7.83 -8.14
C GLU A 214 49.87 -7.31 -8.84
N TYR A 215 49.35 -6.14 -8.43
CA TYR A 215 48.26 -5.47 -9.16
C TYR A 215 48.65 -5.16 -10.61
N LYS A 216 49.86 -4.62 -10.82
CA LYS A 216 50.39 -4.31 -12.16
C LYS A 216 50.61 -5.58 -12.99
N ARG A 217 51.08 -6.68 -12.37
CA ARG A 217 51.22 -7.99 -13.03
C ARG A 217 49.86 -8.53 -13.47
N PHE A 218 48.86 -8.54 -12.58
CA PHE A 218 47.51 -8.99 -12.88
C PHE A 218 46.89 -8.21 -14.04
N THR A 219 46.92 -6.88 -13.96
CA THR A 219 46.30 -5.98 -14.96
C THR A 219 47.04 -5.97 -16.31
N SER A 220 48.27 -6.49 -16.37
CA SER A 220 49.05 -6.61 -17.61
C SER A 220 48.88 -7.97 -18.30
N ASP A 221 48.35 -8.98 -17.59
CA ASP A 221 48.12 -10.33 -18.11
C ASP A 221 46.75 -10.44 -18.80
N ASP A 222 46.76 -10.66 -20.11
CA ASP A 222 45.55 -10.69 -20.92
C ASP A 222 44.65 -11.92 -20.64
N LYS A 223 45.17 -13.01 -20.07
CA LYS A 223 44.35 -14.16 -19.66
C LYS A 223 43.62 -13.87 -18.36
N LEU A 224 44.33 -13.34 -17.36
CA LEU A 224 43.74 -12.94 -16.09
C LEU A 224 42.69 -11.86 -16.26
N MET A 225 42.95 -10.87 -17.12
CA MET A 225 41.99 -9.79 -17.39
C MET A 225 40.70 -10.29 -18.09
N ARG A 226 40.78 -11.29 -18.97
CA ARG A 226 39.58 -11.92 -19.55
C ARG A 226 38.77 -12.69 -18.50
N ALA A 227 39.45 -13.43 -17.62
CA ALA A 227 38.79 -14.13 -16.53
C ALA A 227 38.12 -13.15 -15.55
N TYR A 228 38.81 -12.04 -15.25
CA TYR A 228 38.29 -10.93 -14.47
C TYR A 228 37.02 -10.36 -15.12
N ASP A 229 37.06 -9.99 -16.40
CA ASP A 229 35.91 -9.38 -17.09
C ASP A 229 34.68 -10.28 -17.08
N ALA A 230 34.87 -11.60 -17.27
CA ALA A 230 33.79 -12.57 -17.19
C ALA A 230 33.20 -12.67 -15.77
N ARG A 231 34.06 -12.69 -14.74
CA ARG A 231 33.63 -12.74 -13.34
C ARG A 231 32.93 -11.46 -12.90
N ASP A 232 33.45 -10.31 -13.31
CA ASP A 232 32.92 -8.98 -13.02
C ASP A 232 31.51 -8.80 -13.60
N ALA A 233 31.29 -9.20 -14.86
CA ALA A 233 29.98 -9.19 -15.50
C ALA A 233 28.95 -10.07 -14.76
N PHE A 234 29.37 -11.25 -14.30
CA PHE A 234 28.52 -12.16 -13.53
C PHE A 234 28.12 -11.56 -12.16
N LEU A 235 29.07 -10.93 -11.46
CA LEU A 235 28.83 -10.27 -10.17
C LEU A 235 27.91 -9.05 -10.32
N LEU A 236 28.08 -8.27 -11.39
CA LEU A 236 27.20 -7.14 -11.71
C LEU A 236 25.75 -7.60 -11.92
N GLY A 237 25.55 -8.69 -12.67
CA GLY A 237 24.23 -9.28 -12.88
C GLY A 237 23.53 -9.68 -11.58
N GLN A 238 24.24 -10.36 -10.66
CA GLN A 238 23.70 -10.72 -9.34
C GLN A 238 23.33 -9.49 -8.51
N LYS A 239 24.19 -8.46 -8.51
CA LYS A 239 23.93 -7.21 -7.78
C LYS A 239 22.67 -6.52 -8.28
N MET A 240 22.45 -6.48 -9.60
CA MET A 240 21.24 -5.89 -10.19
C MET A 240 19.96 -6.66 -9.80
N MET A 241 20.02 -7.99 -9.80
CA MET A 241 18.88 -8.84 -9.42
C MET A 241 18.50 -8.64 -7.94
N LEU A 242 19.48 -8.66 -7.03
CA LEU A 242 19.26 -8.41 -5.60
C LEU A 242 18.76 -6.99 -5.31
N SER A 243 19.21 -5.99 -6.06
CA SER A 243 18.70 -4.61 -5.91
C SER A 243 17.22 -4.53 -6.27
N ARG A 244 16.81 -5.18 -7.36
CA ARG A 244 15.42 -5.24 -7.80
C ARG A 244 14.53 -5.98 -6.81
N GLU A 245 14.97 -7.13 -6.30
CA GLU A 245 14.25 -7.87 -5.25
C GLU A 245 14.08 -7.05 -3.96
N ARG A 246 15.07 -6.22 -3.61
CA ARG A 246 14.97 -5.31 -2.45
C ARG A 246 14.00 -4.17 -2.68
N GLU A 247 13.97 -3.58 -3.87
CA GLU A 247 13.02 -2.53 -4.23
C GLU A 247 11.59 -3.08 -4.17
N GLU A 248 11.32 -4.22 -4.81
CA GLU A 248 10.02 -4.91 -4.77
C GLU A 248 9.62 -5.28 -3.33
N GLY A 249 10.57 -5.81 -2.52
CA GLY A 249 10.33 -6.14 -1.12
C GLY A 249 10.12 -4.92 -0.20
N PHE A 250 10.77 -3.78 -0.50
CA PHE A 250 10.57 -2.53 0.22
C PHE A 250 9.19 -1.92 -0.09
N GLU A 251 8.77 -1.95 -1.35
CA GLU A 251 7.42 -1.54 -1.76
C GLU A 251 6.35 -2.36 -1.05
N GLU A 252 6.46 -3.70 -1.05
CA GLU A 252 5.57 -4.58 -0.30
C GLU A 252 5.64 -4.35 1.22
N GLY A 253 6.84 -4.11 1.75
CA GLY A 253 7.07 -3.88 3.18
C GLY A 253 6.47 -2.56 3.65
N MET A 254 6.55 -1.50 2.83
CA MET A 254 5.90 -0.22 3.06
C MET A 254 4.38 -0.37 3.01
N GLU A 255 3.84 -1.12 2.04
CA GLU A 255 2.41 -1.42 1.95
C GLU A 255 1.89 -2.15 3.21
N LYS A 256 2.59 -3.22 3.64
CA LYS A 256 2.28 -3.98 4.87
C LYS A 256 2.49 -3.16 6.15
N GLY A 257 3.49 -2.27 6.17
CA GLY A 257 3.79 -1.39 7.29
C GLY A 257 2.71 -0.33 7.51
N ILE A 258 2.23 0.26 6.41
CA ILE A 258 1.07 1.16 6.40
C ILE A 258 -0.17 0.39 6.88
N GLU A 259 -0.40 -0.84 6.40
CA GLU A 259 -1.52 -1.69 6.84
C GLU A 259 -1.49 -1.98 8.36
N LYS A 260 -0.32 -2.30 8.92
CA LYS A 260 -0.14 -2.55 10.36
C LYS A 260 -0.26 -1.28 11.21
N GLY A 261 0.26 -0.15 10.74
CA GLY A 261 0.08 1.16 11.37
C GLY A 261 -1.39 1.55 11.45
N ILE A 262 -2.14 1.29 10.38
CA ILE A 262 -3.59 1.46 10.33
C ILE A 262 -4.32 0.50 11.29
N LYS A 263 -3.88 -0.77 11.42
CA LYS A 263 -4.44 -1.72 12.41
C LYS A 263 -4.21 -1.29 13.88
N LYS A 264 -3.04 -0.75 14.22
CA LYS A 264 -2.76 -0.26 15.59
C LYS A 264 -3.53 1.03 15.89
N GLY A 265 -3.61 1.94 14.91
CA GLY A 265 -4.49 3.12 14.97
C GLY A 265 -5.99 2.75 15.03
N LYS A 266 -6.39 1.64 14.41
CA LYS A 266 -7.75 1.07 14.53
C LYS A 266 -8.05 0.54 15.93
N LEU A 267 -7.12 -0.07 16.67
CA LEU A 267 -7.39 -0.51 18.05
C LEU A 267 -7.64 0.67 19.02
N GLU A 268 -6.92 1.78 18.84
CA GLU A 268 -7.22 3.04 19.56
C GLU A 268 -8.47 3.74 19.01
N GLY A 269 -8.72 3.63 17.70
CA GLY A 269 -9.89 4.18 17.00
C GLY A 269 -11.21 3.46 17.32
N ILE A 270 -11.21 2.14 17.50
CA ILE A 270 -12.37 1.31 17.86
C ILE A 270 -12.90 1.68 19.26
N LYS A 271 -12.02 2.12 20.17
CA LYS A 271 -12.45 2.69 21.46
C LYS A 271 -13.19 4.03 21.29
N ASN A 272 -12.96 4.73 20.16
CA ASN A 272 -13.58 6.00 19.79
C ASN A 272 -14.71 5.88 18.73
N GLU A 273 -15.04 4.69 18.22
CA GLU A 273 -15.97 4.49 17.09
C GLU A 273 -17.47 4.58 17.44
N LYS A 274 -17.84 4.81 18.70
CA LYS A 274 -19.21 5.24 19.07
C LYS A 274 -19.52 6.71 18.72
N TYR A 275 -18.62 7.41 18.02
CA TYR A 275 -18.66 8.86 17.78
C TYR A 275 -18.85 9.28 16.30
N SER A 276 -19.46 8.46 15.42
CA SER A 276 -19.71 8.91 14.04
C SER A 276 -20.71 10.08 13.98
N ILE A 277 -21.88 9.92 14.61
CA ILE A 277 -22.91 10.98 14.69
C ILE A 277 -22.37 12.22 15.43
N ALA A 278 -21.57 12.00 16.46
CA ALA A 278 -20.91 13.02 17.29
C ALA A 278 -19.95 13.96 16.56
N LYS A 279 -19.16 13.41 15.63
CA LYS A 279 -18.03 14.10 15.01
C LYS A 279 -18.54 15.05 13.92
N THR A 280 -19.56 14.63 13.16
CA THR A 280 -20.30 15.51 12.26
C THR A 280 -20.99 16.64 13.02
N LEU A 281 -21.55 16.38 14.20
CA LEU A 281 -22.23 17.38 15.03
C LEU A 281 -21.28 18.42 15.65
N LYS A 282 -20.07 18.01 16.08
CA LYS A 282 -19.08 18.92 16.67
C LYS A 282 -18.36 19.80 15.63
N GLN A 283 -18.41 19.43 14.35
CA GLN A 283 -17.59 20.05 13.31
C GLN A 283 -18.30 21.17 12.55
N MET A 284 -19.64 21.26 12.51
CA MET A 284 -20.37 22.22 11.66
C MET A 284 -20.41 23.65 12.23
N ASN A 285 -19.28 24.35 12.24
CA ASN A 285 -19.09 25.72 12.76
C ASN A 285 -19.85 26.82 11.97
N MET A 286 -21.12 26.59 11.61
CA MET A 286 -22.05 27.48 10.92
C MET A 286 -23.02 28.11 11.93
N ASP A 287 -23.58 29.28 11.60
CA ASP A 287 -24.45 30.04 12.50
C ASP A 287 -25.70 29.26 12.95
N ASP A 288 -26.17 29.56 14.15
CA ASP A 288 -27.28 28.85 14.80
C ASP A 288 -28.64 29.08 14.13
N ALA A 289 -28.78 30.15 13.34
CA ALA A 289 -30.03 30.50 12.68
C ALA A 289 -30.28 29.67 11.41
N SER A 290 -29.22 29.14 10.79
CA SER A 290 -29.27 28.56 9.45
C SER A 290 -29.51 27.04 9.39
N ILE A 291 -29.36 26.29 10.49
CA ILE A 291 -29.40 24.81 10.44
C ILE A 291 -30.20 24.20 11.59
N SER A 292 -31.28 23.47 11.27
CA SER A 292 -31.97 22.57 12.21
C SER A 292 -31.74 21.12 11.80
N LYS A 293 -31.35 20.26 12.74
CA LYS A 293 -31.08 18.84 12.47
C LYS A 293 -32.10 17.95 13.16
N ALA A 294 -32.92 17.28 12.35
CA ALA A 294 -33.80 16.21 12.82
C ALA A 294 -33.06 14.86 12.71
N THR A 295 -32.94 14.14 13.81
CA THR A 295 -32.46 12.76 13.84
C THR A 295 -33.64 11.85 14.15
N ILE A 296 -33.96 10.94 13.24
CA ILE A 296 -35.12 10.05 13.37
C ILE A 296 -34.62 8.67 13.77
N ASN A 297 -35.01 8.23 14.96
CA ASN A 297 -34.74 6.88 15.43
C ASN A 297 -35.96 6.00 15.13
N ASP A 298 -35.84 5.19 14.07
CA ASP A 298 -36.89 4.28 13.60
C ASP A 298 -36.92 2.96 14.39
N CYS A 299 -37.07 3.08 15.72
CA CYS A 299 -37.13 1.97 16.66
C CYS A 299 -35.87 1.06 16.65
N SER A 300 -34.69 1.66 16.81
CA SER A 300 -33.43 0.90 16.88
C SER A 300 -33.36 0.05 18.15
N ALA A 301 -32.92 -1.20 18.04
CA ALA A 301 -32.80 -2.13 19.17
C ALA A 301 -31.54 -1.91 20.05
N ASP A 302 -30.75 -0.87 19.78
CA ASP A 302 -29.44 -0.63 20.36
C ASP A 302 -29.40 0.67 21.20
N LYS A 303 -28.19 1.10 21.57
CA LYS A 303 -27.98 2.31 22.38
C LYS A 303 -27.99 3.62 21.56
N CYS A 304 -28.49 3.64 20.31
CA CYS A 304 -28.47 4.82 19.46
C CYS A 304 -29.18 6.03 20.07
N GLU A 305 -30.34 5.82 20.70
CA GLU A 305 -31.11 6.87 21.36
C GLU A 305 -30.27 7.63 22.40
N ASN A 306 -29.59 6.89 23.29
CA ASN A 306 -28.76 7.49 24.34
C ASN A 306 -27.61 8.32 23.77
N ILE A 307 -27.02 7.88 22.66
CA ILE A 307 -25.96 8.64 21.99
C ILE A 307 -26.53 9.97 21.47
N ILE A 308 -27.66 9.94 20.78
CA ILE A 308 -28.26 11.15 20.20
C ILE A 308 -28.69 12.14 21.29
N LEU A 309 -29.28 11.65 22.39
CA LEU A 309 -29.66 12.49 23.54
C LEU A 309 -28.45 13.20 24.17
N GLU A 310 -27.29 12.54 24.27
CA GLU A 310 -26.06 13.16 24.77
C GLU A 310 -25.56 14.32 23.89
N TYR A 311 -25.83 14.28 22.59
CA TYR A 311 -25.53 15.39 21.69
C TYR A 311 -26.59 16.48 21.73
N ALA A 312 -27.87 16.12 21.80
CA ALA A 312 -28.96 17.09 21.92
C ALA A 312 -28.83 17.96 23.18
N LYS A 313 -28.24 17.43 24.26
CA LYS A 313 -27.88 18.22 25.46
C LYS A 313 -26.82 19.30 25.20
N LYS A 314 -25.95 19.11 24.20
CA LYS A 314 -24.82 19.99 23.88
C LYS A 314 -25.14 20.98 22.76
N ASP A 315 -26.10 20.63 21.90
CA ASP A 315 -26.48 21.42 20.73
C ASP A 315 -28.01 21.37 20.55
N GLY A 316 -28.67 22.50 20.83
CA GLY A 316 -30.12 22.64 20.78
C GLY A 316 -30.72 22.55 19.36
N ARG A 317 -29.88 22.55 18.32
CA ARG A 317 -30.32 22.36 16.93
C ARG A 317 -30.71 20.91 16.64
N ILE A 318 -30.26 19.97 17.48
CA ILE A 318 -30.52 18.53 17.33
C ILE A 318 -31.87 18.19 17.96
N LYS A 319 -32.77 17.66 17.14
CA LYS A 319 -34.07 17.15 17.57
C LYS A 319 -34.14 15.65 17.33
N LEU A 320 -34.36 14.88 18.39
CA LEU A 320 -34.61 13.45 18.30
C LEU A 320 -36.11 13.20 18.16
N ILE A 321 -36.51 12.42 17.16
CA ILE A 321 -37.88 11.90 17.02
C ILE A 321 -37.81 10.37 17.00
N ASN A 322 -38.45 9.73 17.96
CA ASN A 322 -38.51 8.27 18.07
C ASN A 322 -39.82 7.75 17.47
N HIS A 323 -39.75 6.70 16.65
CA HIS A 323 -40.93 5.91 16.29
C HIS A 323 -41.19 4.80 17.30
N LEU A 324 -42.47 4.47 17.50
CA LEU A 324 -42.88 3.37 18.39
C LEU A 324 -42.58 1.98 17.82
N GLU A 325 -42.53 1.87 16.49
CA GLU A 325 -42.22 0.65 15.75
C GLU A 325 -41.44 0.98 14.48
N ASN A 326 -40.68 0.02 13.95
CA ASN A 326 -39.85 0.20 12.75
C ASN A 326 -40.72 0.33 11.48
N GLN A 327 -40.77 1.53 10.91
CA GLN A 327 -41.56 1.86 9.72
C GLN A 327 -40.77 1.78 8.41
N GLY A 328 -39.44 1.72 8.48
CA GLY A 328 -38.55 1.72 7.33
C GLY A 328 -37.99 3.10 6.99
N LEU A 329 -36.89 3.10 6.23
CA LEU A 329 -36.05 4.27 5.99
C LEU A 329 -36.80 5.42 5.28
N GLY A 330 -37.59 5.12 4.25
CA GLY A 330 -38.40 6.14 3.56
C GLY A 330 -39.39 6.83 4.51
N TYR A 331 -40.05 6.08 5.39
CA TYR A 331 -40.96 6.66 6.37
C TYR A 331 -40.22 7.54 7.39
N ALA A 332 -39.03 7.11 7.85
CA ALA A 332 -38.18 7.95 8.70
C ALA A 332 -37.80 9.28 8.02
N ARG A 333 -37.45 9.26 6.72
CA ARG A 333 -37.20 10.48 5.93
C ARG A 333 -38.44 11.39 5.89
N ASN A 334 -39.64 10.83 5.72
CA ASN A 334 -40.89 11.60 5.75
C ASN A 334 -41.13 12.27 7.11
N THR A 335 -40.92 11.54 8.22
CA THR A 335 -41.04 12.12 9.56
C THR A 335 -40.12 13.32 9.73
N GLY A 336 -38.85 13.20 9.30
CA GLY A 336 -37.90 14.31 9.31
C GLY A 336 -38.36 15.49 8.46
N LEU A 337 -38.82 15.23 7.23
CA LEU A 337 -39.34 16.25 6.32
C LEU A 337 -40.52 17.03 6.91
N ILE A 338 -41.53 16.32 7.42
CA ILE A 338 -42.76 16.93 7.96
C ILE A 338 -42.46 17.75 9.22
N ASN A 339 -41.60 17.26 10.11
CA ASN A 339 -41.30 17.91 11.39
C ASN A 339 -40.17 18.96 11.31
N SER A 340 -39.59 19.18 10.12
CA SER A 340 -38.61 20.24 9.89
C SER A 340 -39.29 21.57 9.56
N ASN A 341 -38.64 22.70 9.90
CA ASN A 341 -39.11 24.06 9.58
C ASN A 341 -38.08 24.86 8.75
N CYS A 342 -37.14 24.17 8.10
CA CYS A 342 -36.08 24.79 7.30
C CYS A 342 -36.49 25.01 5.84
N ASP A 343 -35.82 25.94 5.15
CA ASP A 343 -36.08 26.20 3.72
C ASP A 343 -35.62 25.04 2.82
N TYR A 344 -34.54 24.37 3.22
CA TYR A 344 -33.95 23.23 2.50
C TYR A 344 -33.72 22.05 3.43
N ILE A 345 -33.82 20.84 2.89
CA ILE A 345 -33.59 19.58 3.60
C ILE A 345 -32.53 18.73 2.89
N SER A 346 -31.65 18.09 3.65
CA SER A 346 -30.71 17.08 3.14
C SER A 346 -30.89 15.79 3.93
N PHE A 347 -30.90 14.66 3.23
CA PHE A 347 -30.94 13.33 3.85
C PHE A 347 -29.53 12.77 3.93
N ILE A 348 -29.13 12.31 5.11
CA ILE A 348 -27.81 11.73 5.36
C ILE A 348 -28.04 10.37 6.02
N ASP A 349 -27.57 9.30 5.38
CA ASP A 349 -27.67 7.96 5.94
C ASP A 349 -26.75 7.84 7.17
N SER A 350 -27.19 7.06 8.17
CA SER A 350 -26.56 7.05 9.50
C SER A 350 -25.18 6.38 9.56
N ASP A 351 -24.85 5.58 8.55
CA ASP A 351 -23.57 4.92 8.36
C ASP A 351 -22.58 5.74 7.51
N ASP A 352 -23.06 6.80 6.86
CA ASP A 352 -22.26 7.71 6.06
C ASP A 352 -21.74 8.92 6.85
N PHE A 353 -20.87 9.71 6.24
CA PHE A 353 -20.44 11.00 6.78
C PHE A 353 -20.22 12.04 5.68
N ILE A 354 -20.18 13.31 6.09
CA ILE A 354 -20.05 14.47 5.19
C ILE A 354 -18.87 15.35 5.61
N SER A 355 -18.33 16.13 4.67
CA SER A 355 -17.37 17.18 5.02
C SER A 355 -18.04 18.29 5.82
N ILE A 356 -17.22 19.05 6.55
CA ILE A 356 -17.64 20.19 7.38
C ILE A 356 -18.44 21.25 6.59
N ASP A 357 -18.05 21.46 5.34
CA ASP A 357 -18.58 22.46 4.43
C ASP A 357 -19.64 21.90 3.45
N TYR A 358 -20.05 20.64 3.60
CA TYR A 358 -20.99 19.98 2.68
C TYR A 358 -22.33 20.73 2.55
N ILE A 359 -22.96 21.07 3.69
CA ILE A 359 -24.26 21.75 3.69
C ILE A 359 -24.13 23.18 3.17
N GLU A 360 -23.13 23.92 3.63
CA GLU A 360 -22.84 25.28 3.16
C GLU A 360 -22.67 25.31 1.64
N TYR A 361 -21.89 24.38 1.10
CA TYR A 361 -21.59 24.32 -0.32
C TYR A 361 -22.84 24.06 -1.15
N LEU A 362 -23.64 23.06 -0.78
CA LEU A 362 -24.92 22.78 -1.45
C LEU A 362 -25.92 23.93 -1.33
N TYR A 363 -25.98 24.57 -0.16
CA TYR A 363 -26.87 25.70 0.09
C TYR A 363 -26.49 26.92 -0.75
N ASN A 364 -25.20 27.25 -0.81
CA ASN A 364 -24.70 28.35 -1.65
C ASN A 364 -25.02 28.13 -3.13
N THR A 365 -24.85 26.90 -3.63
CA THR A 365 -25.28 26.54 -4.99
C THR A 365 -26.81 26.70 -5.13
N ALA A 366 -27.60 26.24 -4.15
CA ALA A 366 -29.06 26.31 -4.19
C ALA A 366 -29.56 27.76 -4.28
N ILE A 367 -29.01 28.64 -3.45
CA ILE A 367 -29.36 30.07 -3.44
C ILE A 367 -28.89 30.77 -4.72
N LYS A 368 -27.65 30.52 -5.15
CA LYS A 368 -27.07 31.13 -6.35
C LYS A 368 -27.92 30.87 -7.60
N TYR A 369 -28.45 29.66 -7.73
CA TYR A 369 -29.25 29.26 -8.88
C TYR A 369 -30.76 29.28 -8.62
N ASP A 370 -31.22 29.60 -7.39
CA ASP A 370 -32.61 29.41 -6.94
C ASP A 370 -33.14 28.03 -7.37
N ALA A 371 -32.44 26.98 -6.93
CA ALA A 371 -32.72 25.60 -7.32
C ALA A 371 -33.71 24.93 -6.35
N ASP A 372 -34.57 24.07 -6.90
CA ASP A 372 -35.43 23.19 -6.10
C ASP A 372 -34.63 21.99 -5.57
N ILE A 373 -33.58 21.59 -6.29
CA ILE A 373 -32.70 20.48 -5.92
C ILE A 373 -31.27 20.82 -6.28
N VAL A 374 -30.35 20.51 -5.37
CA VAL A 374 -28.91 20.51 -5.64
C VAL A 374 -28.31 19.16 -5.28
N PHE A 375 -27.40 18.64 -6.10
CA PHE A 375 -26.66 17.42 -5.79
C PHE A 375 -25.16 17.57 -6.05
N THR A 376 -24.36 16.72 -5.38
CA THR A 376 -22.93 16.57 -5.66
C THR A 376 -22.69 15.37 -6.57
N ASP A 377 -22.16 15.58 -7.78
CA ASP A 377 -21.95 14.45 -8.71
C ASP A 377 -20.85 13.50 -8.24
N ASN A 378 -19.81 14.08 -7.67
CA ASN A 378 -18.71 13.32 -7.10
C ASN A 378 -18.98 13.06 -5.62
N ILE A 379 -18.64 11.85 -5.19
CA ILE A 379 -18.63 11.46 -3.77
C ILE A 379 -17.34 10.70 -3.49
N TYR A 380 -17.06 10.40 -2.23
CA TYR A 380 -16.06 9.42 -1.84
C TYR A 380 -16.73 8.09 -1.52
N THR A 381 -16.19 7.00 -2.04
CA THR A 381 -16.49 5.65 -1.54
C THR A 381 -15.45 5.28 -0.50
N VAL A 382 -15.92 4.92 0.68
CA VAL A 382 -15.11 4.47 1.80
C VAL A 382 -15.35 2.98 1.96
N ASN A 383 -14.36 2.13 1.72
CA ASN A 383 -14.52 0.69 1.91
C ASN A 383 -13.85 0.25 3.21
N GLU A 384 -14.66 -0.17 4.18
CA GLU A 384 -14.19 -0.52 5.51
C GLU A 384 -13.32 -1.79 5.52
N ALA A 385 -13.69 -2.78 4.70
CA ALA A 385 -12.99 -4.05 4.60
C ALA A 385 -11.67 -3.92 3.82
N LYS A 386 -11.66 -3.11 2.76
CA LYS A 386 -10.52 -2.90 1.86
C LYS A 386 -9.68 -1.66 2.19
N LEU A 387 -10.06 -0.92 3.23
CA LEU A 387 -9.32 0.20 3.79
C LEU A 387 -8.91 1.28 2.79
N TYR A 388 -9.82 1.64 1.88
CA TYR A 388 -9.58 2.75 0.97
C TYR A 388 -10.67 3.81 1.08
N ILE A 389 -10.28 5.05 0.79
CA ILE A 389 -11.17 6.14 0.40
C ILE A 389 -10.79 6.46 -1.03
N LYS A 390 -11.73 6.32 -1.96
CA LYS A 390 -11.51 6.68 -3.36
C LYS A 390 -12.64 7.55 -3.85
N PRO A 391 -12.37 8.54 -4.70
CA PRO A 391 -13.43 9.25 -5.37
C PRO A 391 -14.24 8.26 -6.20
N TYR A 392 -15.56 8.34 -6.06
CA TYR A 392 -16.50 7.69 -6.95
C TYR A 392 -17.02 8.77 -7.88
N TYR A 393 -16.64 8.61 -9.14
CA TYR A 393 -17.11 9.43 -10.23
C TYR A 393 -18.31 8.71 -10.82
N HIS A 394 -19.48 9.35 -10.78
CA HIS A 394 -20.67 8.75 -11.35
C HIS A 394 -20.56 8.71 -12.87
N ASN A 395 -20.46 7.51 -13.44
CA ASN A 395 -20.64 7.29 -14.87
C ASN A 395 -21.10 5.84 -15.10
N ARG A 396 -22.39 5.65 -15.43
CA ARG A 396 -22.96 4.31 -15.65
C ARG A 396 -22.66 3.90 -17.11
N ILE A 397 -21.60 3.10 -17.25
CA ILE A 397 -21.29 2.17 -18.36
C ILE A 397 -20.42 2.74 -19.52
N ASN A 398 -19.18 2.23 -19.57
CA ASN A 398 -18.30 2.13 -20.75
C ASN A 398 -17.67 3.38 -21.41
N ILE A 399 -17.15 4.33 -20.64
CA ILE A 399 -15.95 5.07 -21.09
C ILE A 399 -14.85 5.00 -20.02
N TRP A 400 -14.06 3.94 -20.14
CA TRP A 400 -12.64 4.01 -19.80
C TRP A 400 -12.01 5.17 -20.60
N LYS A 401 -11.18 5.98 -19.93
CA LYS A 401 -10.14 6.88 -20.49
C LYS A 401 -10.40 8.38 -20.63
N LYS A 402 -11.40 8.99 -20.00
CA LYS A 402 -11.17 10.38 -19.54
C LYS A 402 -10.71 10.36 -18.09
N LYS A 403 -9.40 10.15 -17.91
CA LYS A 403 -8.72 10.66 -16.72
C LYS A 403 -9.04 12.15 -16.68
N PHE A 404 -9.87 12.59 -15.74
CA PHE A 404 -9.95 14.01 -15.41
C PHE A 404 -8.52 14.50 -15.25
N LYS A 405 -8.14 15.53 -16.01
CA LYS A 405 -6.79 16.06 -15.91
C LYS A 405 -6.66 16.64 -14.50
N LYS A 406 -5.51 16.46 -13.85
CA LYS A 406 -5.19 16.89 -12.48
C LYS A 406 -5.47 18.40 -12.19
N ASN A 407 -5.84 19.18 -13.22
CA ASN A 407 -6.01 20.62 -13.24
C ASN A 407 -7.38 21.09 -13.76
N GLU A 408 -8.36 20.21 -14.03
CA GLU A 408 -9.72 20.65 -14.36
C GLU A 408 -10.41 21.16 -13.09
N THR A 409 -10.83 22.43 -13.10
CA THR A 409 -11.57 23.05 -12.02
C THR A 409 -12.93 22.39 -11.83
N TRP A 410 -13.38 22.31 -10.57
CA TRP A 410 -14.72 21.83 -10.23
C TRP A 410 -15.77 22.64 -11.00
N LYS A 411 -16.73 21.95 -11.63
CA LYS A 411 -17.85 22.58 -12.33
C LYS A 411 -19.05 22.68 -11.40
N GLU A 412 -19.76 23.78 -11.53
CA GLU A 412 -21.03 24.07 -10.87
C GLU A 412 -21.94 24.71 -11.92
N GLY A 413 -23.23 24.37 -11.92
CA GLY A 413 -24.17 24.89 -12.90
C GLY A 413 -25.62 24.50 -12.65
N ILE A 414 -26.48 24.95 -13.56
CA ILE A 414 -27.85 24.46 -13.70
C ILE A 414 -27.79 23.18 -14.54
N SER A 415 -28.57 22.17 -14.16
CA SER A 415 -28.75 20.97 -14.97
C SER A 415 -30.08 21.02 -15.70
N ASP A 416 -30.05 20.77 -17.00
CA ASP A 416 -31.24 20.59 -17.83
C ASP A 416 -31.69 19.11 -17.85
N PHE A 417 -31.20 18.30 -16.90
CA PHE A 417 -31.53 16.89 -16.84
C PHE A 417 -33.02 16.66 -16.53
N ASN A 418 -33.67 15.87 -17.38
CA ASN A 418 -35.03 15.38 -17.22
C ASN A 418 -35.13 13.94 -17.77
N ILE A 419 -36.27 13.31 -17.58
CA ILE A 419 -36.52 11.92 -17.97
C ILE A 419 -36.36 11.69 -19.49
N ASN A 420 -36.61 12.70 -20.32
CA ASN A 420 -36.51 12.63 -21.77
C ASN A 420 -35.16 13.14 -22.33
N THR A 421 -34.19 13.48 -21.47
CA THR A 421 -32.86 13.93 -21.91
C THR A 421 -32.18 12.83 -22.76
N PRO A 422 -31.83 13.12 -24.03
CA PRO A 422 -31.14 12.15 -24.89
C PRO A 422 -29.73 11.85 -24.38
N GLU A 423 -29.25 10.62 -24.59
CA GLU A 423 -27.86 10.22 -24.29
C GLU A 423 -27.38 10.50 -22.86
N LYS A 424 -28.29 10.37 -21.88
CA LYS A 424 -28.05 10.55 -20.43
C LYS A 424 -26.75 9.98 -19.87
N GLU A 425 -26.29 8.85 -20.41
CA GLU A 425 -25.11 8.12 -19.93
C GLU A 425 -23.82 8.87 -20.26
N ASN A 426 -23.91 9.84 -21.19
CA ASN A 426 -22.84 10.75 -21.58
C ASN A 426 -23.00 12.15 -20.97
N THR A 427 -24.06 12.43 -20.21
CA THR A 427 -24.30 13.73 -19.59
C THR A 427 -23.61 13.79 -18.23
N PRO A 428 -22.64 14.69 -18.03
CA PRO A 428 -21.93 14.82 -16.74
C PRO A 428 -22.83 15.24 -15.56
N GLU A 429 -24.08 15.63 -15.83
CA GLU A 429 -25.03 16.26 -14.90
C GLU A 429 -26.15 15.31 -14.48
N TYR A 430 -25.94 13.99 -14.60
CA TYR A 430 -26.94 12.98 -14.23
C TYR A 430 -26.94 12.73 -12.72
N PRO A 431 -28.02 13.09 -11.98
CA PRO A 431 -28.05 12.90 -10.54
C PRO A 431 -28.11 11.41 -10.19
N LEU A 432 -27.28 10.99 -9.23
CA LEU A 432 -27.39 9.66 -8.63
C LEU A 432 -28.82 9.40 -8.12
N VAL A 433 -29.41 8.25 -8.45
CA VAL A 433 -30.73 7.82 -7.95
C VAL A 433 -30.62 7.32 -6.51
N VAL A 434 -30.44 8.24 -5.59
CA VAL A 434 -30.27 8.04 -4.13
C VAL A 434 -30.85 9.25 -3.39
N ALA A 435 -31.31 9.07 -2.15
CA ALA A 435 -31.78 10.19 -1.33
C ALA A 435 -30.65 11.07 -0.81
N TRP A 436 -29.55 10.43 -0.41
CA TRP A 436 -28.34 11.05 0.13
C TRP A 436 -27.56 11.79 -0.96
N ASN A 437 -26.57 12.64 -0.61
CA ASN A 437 -25.83 13.56 -1.52
C ASN A 437 -26.59 14.77 -2.11
N LYS A 438 -27.82 15.04 -1.67
CA LYS A 438 -28.65 16.13 -2.21
C LYS A 438 -29.16 17.09 -1.14
N LEU A 439 -29.49 18.29 -1.59
CA LEU A 439 -30.23 19.32 -0.86
C LEU A 439 -31.51 19.63 -1.64
N TYR A 440 -32.66 19.59 -0.97
CA TYR A 440 -33.97 19.77 -1.59
C TYR A 440 -34.67 20.97 -0.97
N LYS A 441 -35.31 21.81 -1.79
CA LYS A 441 -36.19 22.89 -1.32
C LYS A 441 -37.40 22.27 -0.65
N ARG A 442 -37.53 22.45 0.67
CA ARG A 442 -38.52 21.76 1.49
C ARG A 442 -39.94 22.05 1.01
N ASN A 443 -40.23 23.32 0.75
CA ASN A 443 -41.56 23.75 0.31
C ASN A 443 -41.94 23.16 -1.05
N PHE A 444 -40.98 22.95 -1.96
CA PHE A 444 -41.23 22.26 -3.22
C PHE A 444 -41.70 20.82 -2.97
N LEU A 445 -41.01 20.07 -2.11
CA LEU A 445 -41.39 18.69 -1.78
C LEU A 445 -42.79 18.62 -1.14
N ILE A 446 -43.10 19.51 -0.19
CA ILE A 446 -44.39 19.53 0.50
C ILE A 446 -45.53 19.91 -0.46
N GLN A 447 -45.38 20.98 -1.25
CA GLN A 447 -46.43 21.44 -2.17
C GLN A 447 -46.74 20.43 -3.28
N LYS A 448 -45.74 19.68 -3.73
CA LYS A 448 -45.89 18.63 -4.74
C LYS A 448 -46.25 17.26 -4.15
N ASN A 449 -46.47 17.17 -2.84
CA ASN A 449 -46.76 15.92 -2.12
C ASN A 449 -45.71 14.81 -2.40
N LEU A 450 -44.44 15.19 -2.44
CA LEU A 450 -43.31 14.31 -2.70
C LEU A 450 -42.78 13.73 -1.39
N LEU A 451 -43.54 12.79 -0.84
CA LEU A 451 -43.14 11.96 0.29
C LEU A 451 -42.62 10.61 -0.22
N TYR A 452 -41.64 10.02 0.48
CA TYR A 452 -41.18 8.66 0.22
C TYR A 452 -42.35 7.68 0.43
N SER A 453 -42.43 6.68 -0.45
CA SER A 453 -43.46 5.64 -0.39
C SER A 453 -43.19 4.65 0.75
N LYS A 454 -44.19 3.82 1.04
CA LYS A 454 -44.13 2.76 2.07
C LYS A 454 -43.16 1.61 1.77
N TYR A 455 -42.53 1.63 0.59
CA TYR A 455 -41.65 0.54 0.16
C TYR A 455 -40.36 0.54 0.98
N ARG A 456 -39.92 -0.64 1.42
CA ARG A 456 -38.69 -0.79 2.22
C ARG A 456 -37.42 -0.96 1.38
N ILE A 457 -37.56 -1.12 0.07
CA ILE A 457 -36.47 -1.30 -0.89
C ILE A 457 -36.79 -0.41 -2.10
N ALA A 458 -35.77 0.29 -2.60
CA ALA A 458 -35.86 1.14 -3.78
C ALA A 458 -36.87 2.29 -3.65
N GLU A 459 -37.14 2.74 -2.42
CA GLU A 459 -37.94 3.92 -2.11
C GLU A 459 -37.34 5.19 -2.75
N ASP A 460 -36.01 5.25 -2.87
CA ASP A 460 -35.31 6.35 -3.52
C ASP A 460 -35.59 6.41 -5.03
N VAL A 461 -35.78 5.26 -5.67
CA VAL A 461 -36.10 5.15 -7.09
C VAL A 461 -37.49 5.72 -7.37
N ASP A 462 -38.47 5.30 -6.57
CA ASP A 462 -39.83 5.82 -6.62
C ASP A 462 -39.88 7.35 -6.41
N MET A 463 -39.24 7.83 -5.34
CA MET A 463 -39.19 9.25 -5.01
C MET A 463 -38.53 10.06 -6.13
N PHE A 464 -37.39 9.60 -6.65
CA PHE A 464 -36.63 10.30 -7.67
C PHE A 464 -37.41 10.48 -8.99
N TYR A 465 -38.12 9.45 -9.46
CA TYR A 465 -38.90 9.59 -10.71
C TYR A 465 -40.14 10.46 -10.51
N ARG A 466 -40.84 10.36 -9.38
CA ARG A 466 -41.96 11.30 -9.07
C ARG A 466 -41.47 12.74 -8.94
N LEU A 467 -40.27 12.95 -8.40
CA LEU A 467 -39.62 14.25 -8.32
C LEU A 467 -39.39 14.85 -9.71
N LEU A 468 -38.79 14.09 -10.64
CA LEU A 468 -38.54 14.57 -12.02
C LEU A 468 -39.83 14.89 -12.80
N ALA A 469 -40.90 14.10 -12.60
CA ALA A 469 -42.21 14.38 -13.19
C ALA A 469 -42.79 15.75 -12.78
N ASN A 470 -42.32 16.33 -11.68
CA ASN A 470 -42.70 17.66 -11.22
C ASN A 470 -41.80 18.79 -11.75
N THR A 471 -40.91 18.48 -12.70
CA THR A 471 -40.03 19.43 -13.41
C THR A 471 -39.29 20.39 -12.46
N PRO A 472 -38.50 19.87 -11.50
CA PRO A 472 -37.77 20.69 -10.55
C PRO A 472 -36.69 21.49 -11.27
N LYS A 473 -36.36 22.66 -10.74
CA LYS A 473 -35.15 23.38 -11.15
C LYS A 473 -33.94 22.76 -10.48
N ILE A 474 -33.03 22.19 -11.27
CA ILE A 474 -31.91 21.39 -10.77
C ILE A 474 -30.62 22.18 -10.92
N ALA A 475 -29.80 22.21 -9.86
CA ALA A 475 -28.41 22.64 -9.93
C ALA A 475 -27.48 21.54 -9.43
N TYR A 476 -26.20 21.64 -9.77
CA TYR A 476 -25.20 20.66 -9.39
C TYR A 476 -23.86 21.31 -9.09
N ASN A 477 -23.03 20.59 -8.34
CA ASN A 477 -21.60 20.86 -8.28
C ASN A 477 -20.80 19.57 -8.24
N HIS A 478 -19.56 19.62 -8.71
CA HIS A 478 -18.70 18.44 -8.80
C HIS A 478 -17.84 18.22 -7.55
N CYS A 479 -18.01 18.97 -6.47
CA CYS A 479 -17.10 18.86 -5.33
C CYS A 479 -17.44 17.62 -4.48
N PRO A 480 -16.51 16.65 -4.30
CA PRO A 480 -16.79 15.44 -3.53
C PRO A 480 -16.77 15.77 -2.04
N LYS A 481 -17.96 15.98 -1.48
CA LYS A 481 -18.15 16.37 -0.08
C LYS A 481 -18.93 15.33 0.74
N TYR A 482 -19.50 14.31 0.08
CA TYR A 482 -20.21 13.20 0.70
C TYR A 482 -19.33 11.93 0.72
N TYR A 483 -19.34 11.16 1.82
CA TYR A 483 -18.55 9.94 2.00
C TYR A 483 -19.48 8.75 2.24
N TYR A 484 -19.67 7.96 1.18
CA TYR A 484 -20.50 6.75 1.17
C TYR A 484 -19.71 5.55 1.71
N LEU A 485 -20.13 5.00 2.85
CA LEU A 485 -19.46 3.94 3.57
C LEU A 485 -19.96 2.55 3.14
N GLN A 486 -19.05 1.75 2.58
CA GLN A 486 -19.29 0.40 2.13
C GLN A 486 -18.84 -0.61 3.18
N ARG A 487 -19.82 -1.25 3.82
CA ARG A 487 -19.63 -2.35 4.78
C ARG A 487 -20.14 -3.67 4.22
N VAL A 488 -19.56 -4.78 4.68
CA VAL A 488 -20.01 -6.15 4.33
C VAL A 488 -21.44 -6.42 4.81
N THR A 489 -21.84 -5.79 5.92
CA THR A 489 -23.17 -5.88 6.53
C THR A 489 -24.17 -4.86 5.99
N SER A 490 -23.81 -4.06 4.98
CA SER A 490 -24.72 -3.06 4.40
C SER A 490 -26.00 -3.68 3.86
N LEU A 491 -27.09 -2.90 3.86
CA LEU A 491 -28.38 -3.31 3.28
C LEU A 491 -28.22 -3.80 1.83
N ALA A 492 -27.39 -3.14 1.02
CA ALA A 492 -27.06 -3.56 -0.34
C ALA A 492 -26.39 -4.95 -0.40
N GLY A 493 -25.51 -5.26 0.56
CA GLY A 493 -24.91 -6.59 0.72
C GLY A 493 -25.93 -7.66 1.13
N SER A 494 -26.88 -7.31 2.01
CA SER A 494 -27.93 -8.23 2.48
C SER A 494 -28.94 -8.64 1.40
N VAL A 495 -29.29 -7.72 0.48
CA VAL A 495 -30.18 -8.02 -0.68
C VAL A 495 -29.54 -9.05 -1.62
N SER A 496 -28.21 -9.02 -1.77
CA SER A 496 -27.47 -9.99 -2.59
C SER A 496 -27.47 -11.41 -2.02
N ALA A 497 -27.76 -11.56 -0.73
CA ALA A 497 -27.83 -12.82 0.01
C ALA A 497 -29.27 -13.31 0.26
N ALA A 498 -30.29 -12.55 -0.17
CA ALA A 498 -31.69 -12.87 0.10
C ALA A 498 -32.19 -14.07 -0.74
N THR A 499 -32.89 -15.00 -0.10
CA THR A 499 -33.47 -16.20 -0.73
C THR A 499 -34.85 -15.97 -1.36
N LYS A 500 -35.52 -14.87 -1.01
CA LYS A 500 -36.85 -14.49 -1.51
C LYS A 500 -36.73 -13.48 -2.66
N PRO A 501 -37.61 -13.56 -3.70
CA PRO A 501 -37.63 -12.57 -4.78
C PRO A 501 -37.88 -11.15 -4.25
N PRO A 502 -37.21 -10.12 -4.80
CA PRO A 502 -37.33 -8.73 -4.33
C PRO A 502 -38.64 -8.10 -4.85
N ILE A 503 -39.80 -8.61 -4.43
CA ILE A 503 -41.12 -8.22 -4.98
C ILE A 503 -41.38 -6.72 -4.86
N ALA A 504 -40.85 -6.05 -3.83
CA ALA A 504 -40.99 -4.61 -3.64
C ALA A 504 -40.51 -3.77 -4.85
N ILE A 505 -39.52 -4.23 -5.62
CA ILE A 505 -39.07 -3.50 -6.81
C ILE A 505 -40.13 -3.48 -7.92
N LEU A 506 -40.96 -4.52 -8.01
CA LEU A 506 -42.07 -4.59 -8.96
C LEU A 506 -43.17 -3.62 -8.59
N GLU A 507 -43.47 -3.49 -7.29
CA GLU A 507 -44.44 -2.53 -6.77
C GLU A 507 -43.96 -1.09 -7.00
N VAL A 508 -42.66 -0.81 -6.79
CA VAL A 508 -42.04 0.47 -7.14
C VAL A 508 -42.15 0.75 -8.64
N PHE A 509 -41.82 -0.24 -9.47
CA PHE A 509 -41.91 -0.10 -10.92
C PHE A 509 -43.33 0.25 -11.36
N GLU A 510 -44.32 -0.51 -10.87
CA GLU A 510 -45.74 -0.29 -11.16
C GLU A 510 -46.21 1.09 -10.70
N ASN A 511 -45.78 1.52 -9.51
CA ASN A 511 -46.13 2.83 -8.96
C ASN A 511 -45.62 3.97 -9.84
N VAL A 512 -44.35 3.90 -10.25
CA VAL A 512 -43.74 4.90 -11.14
C VAL A 512 -44.45 4.93 -12.50
N TYR A 513 -44.76 3.75 -13.07
CA TYR A 513 -45.51 3.64 -14.32
C TYR A 513 -46.88 4.31 -14.21
N LYS A 514 -47.67 3.97 -13.17
CA LYS A 514 -49.00 4.53 -12.94
C LYS A 514 -48.94 6.04 -12.74
N TYR A 515 -48.00 6.51 -11.93
CA TYR A 515 -47.81 7.94 -11.68
C TYR A 515 -47.54 8.72 -12.98
N TYR A 516 -46.64 8.24 -13.83
CA TYR A 516 -46.37 8.89 -15.11
C TYR A 516 -47.55 8.79 -16.07
N LYS A 517 -48.23 7.64 -16.12
CA LYS A 517 -49.43 7.49 -16.95
C LYS A 517 -50.53 8.48 -16.57
N GLU A 518 -50.69 8.76 -15.28
CA GLU A 518 -51.72 9.67 -14.77
C GLU A 518 -51.31 11.16 -14.87
N ASN A 519 -50.03 11.48 -14.70
CA ASN A 519 -49.58 12.87 -14.49
C ASN A 519 -48.70 13.42 -15.63
N LYS A 520 -48.04 12.55 -16.42
CA LYS A 520 -47.03 12.87 -17.44
C LYS A 520 -47.01 11.82 -18.56
N GLU A 521 -48.17 11.55 -19.15
CA GLU A 521 -48.33 10.49 -20.17
C GLU A 521 -47.39 10.71 -21.37
N GLU A 522 -47.15 11.97 -21.73
CA GLU A 522 -46.23 12.35 -22.81
C GLU A 522 -44.79 11.94 -22.56
N LEU A 523 -44.39 11.75 -21.30
CA LEU A 523 -43.07 11.29 -20.89
C LEU A 523 -43.05 9.80 -20.50
N LEU A 524 -44.17 9.09 -20.60
CA LEU A 524 -44.30 7.72 -20.09
C LEU A 524 -43.33 6.75 -20.79
N LYS A 525 -43.15 6.87 -22.12
CA LYS A 525 -42.20 6.02 -22.86
C LYS A 525 -40.75 6.27 -22.46
N ASP A 526 -40.39 7.54 -22.24
CA ASP A 526 -39.08 7.93 -21.74
C ASP A 526 -38.89 7.42 -20.30
N CYS A 527 -39.89 7.58 -19.41
CA CYS A 527 -39.84 7.05 -18.05
C CYS A 527 -39.67 5.52 -18.01
N ASN A 528 -40.43 4.81 -18.84
CA ASN A 528 -40.40 3.35 -18.91
C ASN A 528 -39.00 2.83 -19.21
N TYR A 529 -38.24 3.51 -20.06
CA TYR A 529 -36.84 3.15 -20.33
C TYR A 529 -36.01 3.09 -19.05
N TYR A 530 -36.07 4.13 -18.22
CA TYR A 530 -35.27 4.23 -16.99
C TYR A 530 -35.78 3.32 -15.87
N ASN A 531 -37.10 3.25 -15.73
CA ASN A 531 -37.75 2.36 -14.79
C ASN A 531 -37.40 0.89 -15.13
N PHE A 532 -37.37 0.55 -16.42
CA PHE A 532 -37.00 -0.78 -16.91
C PHE A 532 -35.53 -1.10 -16.71
N LEU A 533 -34.62 -0.15 -16.92
CA LEU A 533 -33.20 -0.34 -16.61
C LEU A 533 -32.97 -0.66 -15.12
N SER A 534 -33.68 0.01 -14.21
CA SER A 534 -33.60 -0.26 -12.78
C SER A 534 -34.09 -1.67 -12.43
N LEU A 535 -35.19 -2.10 -13.05
CA LEU A 535 -35.71 -3.47 -12.94
C LEU A 535 -34.71 -4.49 -13.49
N LEU A 536 -34.16 -4.25 -14.69
CA LEU A 536 -33.22 -5.14 -15.35
C LEU A 536 -31.91 -5.28 -14.57
N HIS A 537 -31.39 -4.18 -14.01
CA HIS A 537 -30.23 -4.20 -13.12
C HIS A 537 -30.47 -5.11 -11.91
N THR A 538 -31.63 -5.00 -11.28
CA THR A 538 -32.02 -5.84 -10.14
C THR A 538 -32.16 -7.29 -10.56
N PHE A 539 -32.82 -7.56 -11.68
CA PHE A 539 -32.99 -8.90 -12.25
C PHE A 539 -31.65 -9.59 -12.54
N ASN A 540 -30.71 -8.85 -13.15
CA ASN A 540 -29.40 -9.38 -13.51
C ASN A 540 -28.56 -9.72 -12.28
N ASN A 541 -28.61 -8.87 -11.25
CA ASN A 541 -27.82 -9.03 -10.02
C ASN A 541 -28.47 -9.94 -8.96
N TYR A 542 -29.72 -10.36 -9.14
CA TYR A 542 -30.38 -11.32 -8.27
C TYR A 542 -29.79 -12.73 -8.45
N LYS A 543 -29.09 -13.24 -7.42
CA LYS A 543 -28.30 -14.48 -7.43
C LYS A 543 -29.00 -15.72 -6.85
N ALA A 544 -30.29 -15.64 -6.50
CA ALA A 544 -30.97 -16.75 -5.81
C ALA A 544 -31.49 -17.86 -6.76
N GLN A 545 -31.72 -19.05 -6.20
CA GLN A 545 -32.20 -20.26 -6.90
C GLN A 545 -33.56 -20.08 -7.61
N ASN A 546 -34.35 -19.06 -7.24
CA ASN A 546 -35.70 -18.81 -7.77
C ASN A 546 -35.76 -17.75 -8.89
N LYS A 547 -34.68 -17.50 -9.64
CA LYS A 547 -34.63 -16.46 -10.69
C LYS A 547 -35.74 -16.60 -11.75
N ASN A 548 -36.13 -17.82 -12.12
CA ASN A 548 -37.24 -18.09 -13.04
C ASN A 548 -38.60 -17.60 -12.51
N LYS A 549 -38.84 -17.75 -11.20
CA LYS A 549 -40.08 -17.25 -10.56
C LYS A 549 -40.12 -15.72 -10.57
N PHE A 550 -38.97 -15.07 -10.38
CA PHE A 550 -38.88 -13.62 -10.47
C PHE A 550 -39.05 -13.14 -11.91
N TYR A 551 -38.42 -13.80 -12.88
CA TYR A 551 -38.63 -13.53 -14.31
C TYR A 551 -40.11 -13.59 -14.69
N LYS A 552 -40.82 -14.65 -14.30
CA LYS A 552 -42.26 -14.79 -14.58
C LYS A 552 -43.06 -13.61 -14.03
N LYS A 553 -42.78 -13.16 -12.81
CA LYS A 553 -43.46 -11.99 -12.22
C LYS A 553 -43.14 -10.68 -12.95
N CYS A 554 -41.88 -10.47 -13.34
CA CYS A 554 -41.53 -9.33 -14.20
C CYS A 554 -42.32 -9.39 -15.50
N HIS A 555 -42.39 -10.58 -16.11
CA HIS A 555 -43.07 -10.80 -17.37
C HIS A 555 -44.56 -10.52 -17.29
N ASP A 556 -45.24 -11.11 -16.31
CA ASP A 556 -46.66 -10.88 -16.06
C ASP A 556 -46.93 -9.38 -15.83
N LEU A 557 -46.09 -8.68 -15.05
CA LEU A 557 -46.23 -7.24 -14.83
C LEU A 557 -46.04 -6.40 -16.10
N MET A 558 -44.99 -6.65 -16.88
CA MET A 558 -44.74 -5.88 -18.12
C MET A 558 -45.89 -6.06 -19.12
N LYS A 559 -46.46 -7.27 -19.17
CA LYS A 559 -47.61 -7.61 -20.00
C LYS A 559 -48.88 -6.92 -19.50
N ASP A 560 -49.18 -7.01 -18.20
CA ASP A 560 -50.37 -6.41 -17.59
C ASP A 560 -50.38 -4.89 -17.71
N LEU A 561 -49.21 -4.25 -17.53
CA LEU A 561 -49.05 -2.81 -17.70
C LEU A 561 -48.91 -2.38 -19.17
N ASN A 562 -48.77 -3.33 -20.10
CA ASN A 562 -48.50 -3.06 -21.51
C ASN A 562 -47.35 -2.06 -21.72
N VAL A 563 -46.22 -2.28 -21.04
CA VAL A 563 -45.09 -1.34 -21.05
C VAL A 563 -44.53 -1.18 -22.47
N GLU A 564 -44.22 0.05 -22.84
CA GLU A 564 -43.58 0.41 -24.11
C GLU A 564 -42.38 1.31 -23.87
N ILE A 565 -41.31 1.05 -24.61
CA ILE A 565 -40.10 1.88 -24.69
C ILE A 565 -39.99 2.38 -26.14
N ASP A 566 -39.54 3.62 -26.30
CA ASP A 566 -39.26 4.21 -27.61
C ASP A 566 -38.15 3.45 -28.33
N LYS A 567 -38.51 2.72 -29.40
CA LYS A 567 -37.59 1.87 -30.18
C LYS A 567 -36.60 2.68 -31.00
N ASP A 568 -36.94 3.91 -31.36
CA ASP A 568 -36.09 4.77 -32.18
C ASP A 568 -34.99 5.40 -31.31
N LYS A 569 -35.30 5.69 -30.04
CA LYS A 569 -34.31 6.18 -29.05
C LYS A 569 -33.49 5.05 -28.40
N HIS A 570 -34.13 3.94 -28.04
CA HIS A 570 -33.52 2.88 -27.21
C HIS A 570 -33.82 1.48 -27.76
N PRO A 571 -33.23 1.10 -28.92
CA PRO A 571 -33.58 -0.13 -29.62
C PRO A 571 -33.29 -1.40 -28.82
N PHE A 572 -32.19 -1.43 -28.05
CA PHE A 572 -31.79 -2.60 -27.27
C PHE A 572 -32.70 -2.85 -26.06
N GLU A 573 -33.02 -1.82 -25.30
CA GLU A 573 -33.93 -1.92 -24.15
C GLU A 573 -35.36 -2.15 -24.59
N ALA A 574 -35.79 -1.57 -25.71
CA ALA A 574 -37.09 -1.86 -26.29
C ALA A 574 -37.20 -3.33 -26.73
N TYR A 575 -36.13 -3.92 -27.29
CA TYR A 575 -36.07 -5.35 -27.58
C TYR A 575 -36.10 -6.21 -26.31
N SER A 576 -35.33 -5.83 -25.28
CA SER A 576 -35.30 -6.54 -24.00
C SER A 576 -36.64 -6.48 -23.27
N CYS A 577 -37.30 -5.33 -23.28
CA CYS A 577 -38.66 -5.13 -22.76
C CYS A 577 -39.67 -5.98 -23.53
N HIS A 578 -39.54 -6.08 -24.86
CA HIS A 578 -40.36 -6.95 -25.68
C HIS A 578 -40.18 -8.44 -25.33
N ILE A 579 -38.96 -8.91 -25.05
CA ILE A 579 -38.71 -10.29 -24.58
C ILE A 579 -39.31 -10.53 -23.19
N MET A 580 -39.33 -9.51 -22.34
CA MET A 580 -39.92 -9.58 -21.00
C MET A 580 -41.44 -9.35 -21.00
N LYS A 581 -42.11 -9.21 -22.14
CA LYS A 581 -43.54 -8.92 -22.25
C LYS A 581 -44.26 -10.06 -22.97
#